data_AF-A0A962RCA6-F1
#
_entry.id   AF-A0A962RCA6-F1
#
_cell.length_a   1.000
_cell.length_b   1.000
_cell.length_c   1.000
_cell.angle_alpha   90.00
_cell.angle_beta   90.00
_cell.angle_gamma   90.00
#
_symmetry.space_group_name_H-M   'P 1'
#
loop_
_entity.id
_entity.type
_entity.pdbx_description
1 polymer ?
#
loop_
_entity_poly.entity_id
_entity_poly.type
_entity_poly.pdbx_seq_one_letter_code
_entity_poly.pdbx_strand_id
1 'polypeptide(L)'
;MSASYHCHLIDDDADILKLASALLRDAGHRVSTHSDAESALVAILADPPDCIVTDLMMAGTDGLEFCRRLRTQPTLTETPIVVLSSKGYRADQERARALGANRYLRKPIDPEGFVDAIVSVIEDRIAVTFWGVRGTLPVPGAGSLRYGGNTNCVSLEFADGSLFIFDAGTGIKCLSDQWVAAGRPHLDCHIFISHPHWDHINALPFFAPLYQAGHHICVCGAQHAGTTMQDLISAQMDGVYFPITARDFAADVRYRSLHEERFQVGPALVDTMLLNHPGACLGYRIRCGDRTFCYITDNELYPETDPSYDPAYFNKLADFVHGADLLVIDTTYGNDEYQLHRDWGHSPVGEVARLADAAEVKTLCLYHHDPDQDDDAIDRKLADAESVITRRRSKTRVIAPKERKRIWL
;
A
#
# COMPACT_ATOMS: atom_id res chain seq x y z
N MET A 1 4.55 -15.04 20.28
CA MET A 1 3.96 -16.27 19.73
C MET A 1 2.98 -15.83 18.67
N SER A 2 3.08 -16.35 17.44
CA SER A 2 2.10 -16.06 16.39
C SER A 2 0.73 -16.58 16.83
N ALA A 3 -0.36 -15.89 16.47
CA ALA A 3 -1.71 -16.39 16.73
C ALA A 3 -1.94 -17.70 15.93
N SER A 4 -2.62 -18.66 16.54
CA SER A 4 -2.97 -19.92 15.89
C SER A 4 -4.40 -19.84 15.38
N TYR A 5 -4.58 -19.81 14.06
CA TYR A 5 -5.88 -19.83 13.40
C TYR A 5 -6.31 -21.25 13.01
N HIS A 6 -7.61 -21.42 12.82
CA HIS A 6 -8.21 -22.61 12.24
C HIS A 6 -8.74 -22.34 10.84
N CYS A 7 -8.21 -23.08 9.87
CA CYS A 7 -8.61 -22.98 8.46
C CYS A 7 -9.33 -24.25 8.00
N HIS A 8 -10.41 -24.09 7.23
CA HIS A 8 -10.99 -25.17 6.44
C HIS A 8 -10.52 -25.05 4.99
N LEU A 9 -9.93 -26.12 4.44
CA LEU A 9 -9.51 -26.20 3.04
C LEU A 9 -10.45 -27.14 2.30
N ILE A 10 -11.00 -26.69 1.18
CA ILE A 10 -11.97 -27.42 0.37
C ILE A 10 -11.46 -27.47 -1.07
N ASP A 11 -11.12 -28.65 -1.54
CA ASP A 11 -10.56 -28.88 -2.88
C ASP A 11 -10.72 -30.37 -3.24
N ASP A 12 -11.11 -30.71 -4.46
CA ASP A 12 -11.22 -32.11 -4.89
C ASP A 12 -9.86 -32.71 -5.31
N ASP A 13 -8.83 -31.89 -5.43
CA ASP A 13 -7.44 -32.31 -5.63
C ASP A 13 -6.72 -32.57 -4.29
N ALA A 14 -6.45 -33.85 -4.02
CA ALA A 14 -5.77 -34.28 -2.81
C ALA A 14 -4.34 -33.75 -2.67
N ASP A 15 -3.64 -33.48 -3.77
CA ASP A 15 -2.28 -32.93 -3.75
C ASP A 15 -2.30 -31.45 -3.37
N ILE A 16 -3.30 -30.70 -3.84
CA ILE A 16 -3.53 -29.30 -3.42
C ILE A 16 -3.87 -29.24 -1.93
N LEU A 17 -4.81 -30.06 -1.45
CA LEU A 17 -5.13 -30.14 -0.02
C LEU A 17 -3.90 -30.45 0.83
N LYS A 18 -3.08 -31.41 0.39
CA LYS A 18 -1.87 -31.81 1.11
C LYS A 18 -0.84 -30.68 1.17
N LEU A 19 -0.59 -29.99 0.06
CA LEU A 19 0.34 -28.86 0.00
C LEU A 19 -0.13 -27.69 0.87
N ALA A 20 -1.36 -27.20 0.66
CA ALA A 20 -1.91 -26.09 1.41
C ALA A 20 -1.99 -26.38 2.92
N SER A 21 -2.36 -27.60 3.30
CA SER A 21 -2.35 -28.04 4.70
C SER A 21 -0.97 -28.03 5.31
N ALA A 22 0.05 -28.49 4.57
CA ALA A 22 1.42 -28.52 5.06
C ALA A 22 1.93 -27.11 5.34
N LEU A 23 1.70 -26.17 4.42
CA LEU A 23 2.12 -24.77 4.57
C LEU A 23 1.49 -24.10 5.80
N LEU A 24 0.16 -24.23 5.98
CA LEU A 24 -0.54 -23.62 7.12
C LEU A 24 -0.17 -24.28 8.45
N ARG A 25 0.02 -25.61 8.48
CA ARG A 25 0.43 -26.32 9.71
C ARG A 25 1.87 -26.00 10.11
N ASP A 26 2.77 -25.86 9.15
CA ASP A 26 4.16 -25.46 9.41
C ASP A 26 4.23 -24.03 9.99
N ALA A 27 3.32 -23.15 9.57
CA ALA A 27 3.11 -21.83 10.18
C ALA A 27 2.41 -21.86 11.55
N GLY A 28 2.04 -23.04 12.06
CA GLY A 28 1.44 -23.23 13.39
C GLY A 28 -0.09 -23.13 13.43
N HIS A 29 -0.78 -23.24 12.30
CA HIS A 29 -2.25 -23.16 12.23
C HIS A 29 -2.92 -24.55 12.23
N ARG A 30 -4.16 -24.61 12.74
CA ARG A 30 -5.01 -25.80 12.67
C ARG A 30 -5.68 -25.87 11.31
N VAL A 31 -5.73 -27.06 10.70
CA VAL A 31 -6.29 -27.24 9.35
C VAL A 31 -7.22 -28.45 9.30
N SER A 32 -8.46 -28.23 8.86
CA SER A 32 -9.43 -29.25 8.45
C SER A 32 -9.54 -29.27 6.92
N THR A 33 -9.54 -30.45 6.31
CA THR A 33 -9.59 -30.62 4.84
C THR A 33 -10.84 -31.35 4.41
N HIS A 34 -11.43 -30.94 3.29
CA HIS A 34 -12.64 -31.55 2.72
C HIS A 34 -12.51 -31.69 1.20
N SER A 35 -12.96 -32.80 0.65
CA SER A 35 -12.93 -33.06 -0.80
C SER A 35 -14.20 -32.63 -1.53
N ASP A 36 -15.23 -32.21 -0.79
CA ASP A 36 -16.52 -31.81 -1.34
C ASP A 36 -17.20 -30.73 -0.48
N ALA A 37 -18.07 -29.94 -1.10
CA ALA A 37 -18.73 -28.80 -0.48
C ALA A 37 -19.77 -29.20 0.60
N GLU A 38 -20.42 -30.35 0.47
CA GLU A 38 -21.50 -30.75 1.38
C GLU A 38 -20.93 -31.21 2.73
N SER A 39 -19.92 -32.07 2.70
CA SER A 39 -19.20 -32.49 3.92
C SER A 39 -18.52 -31.30 4.60
N ALA A 40 -17.94 -30.39 3.80
CA ALA A 40 -17.36 -29.16 4.29
C ALA A 40 -18.38 -28.29 5.02
N LEU A 41 -19.57 -28.06 4.44
CA LEU A 41 -20.60 -27.21 5.06
C LEU A 41 -21.03 -27.75 6.43
N VAL A 42 -21.26 -29.07 6.54
CA VAL A 42 -21.64 -29.70 7.81
C VAL A 42 -20.54 -29.51 8.87
N ALA A 43 -19.28 -29.71 8.49
CA ALA A 43 -18.15 -29.55 9.40
C ALA A 43 -17.93 -28.08 9.80
N ILE A 44 -18.02 -27.15 8.86
CA ILE A 44 -17.86 -25.70 9.11
C ILE A 44 -18.95 -25.19 10.06
N LEU A 45 -20.19 -25.65 9.92
CA LEU A 45 -21.27 -25.26 10.82
C LEU A 45 -21.11 -25.86 12.24
N ALA A 46 -20.47 -27.02 12.35
CA ALA A 46 -20.22 -27.67 13.64
C ALA A 46 -19.01 -27.08 14.38
N ASP A 47 -17.97 -26.67 13.66
CA ASP A 47 -16.74 -26.05 14.18
C ASP A 47 -16.36 -24.85 13.28
N PRO A 48 -16.96 -23.67 13.51
CA PRO A 48 -16.73 -22.49 12.68
C PRO A 48 -15.24 -22.09 12.65
N PRO A 49 -14.62 -21.98 11.46
CA PRO A 49 -13.20 -21.64 11.33
C PRO A 49 -12.95 -20.13 11.32
N ASP A 50 -11.69 -19.75 11.50
CA ASP A 50 -11.20 -18.38 11.28
C ASP A 50 -11.07 -18.05 9.78
N CYS A 51 -10.91 -19.06 8.91
CA CYS A 51 -10.88 -18.89 7.46
C CYS A 51 -11.36 -20.13 6.72
N ILE A 52 -12.01 -19.90 5.58
CA ILE A 52 -12.41 -20.93 4.62
C ILE A 52 -11.63 -20.68 3.34
N VAL A 53 -10.91 -21.69 2.85
CA VAL A 53 -10.24 -21.67 1.55
C VAL A 53 -10.90 -22.70 0.66
N THR A 54 -11.46 -22.29 -0.48
CA THR A 54 -12.24 -23.17 -1.35
C THR A 54 -11.81 -23.06 -2.81
N ASP A 55 -11.80 -24.18 -3.52
CA ASP A 55 -11.77 -24.17 -4.99
C ASP A 55 -13.11 -23.69 -5.56
N LEU A 56 -13.06 -23.06 -6.75
CA LEU A 56 -14.25 -22.76 -7.55
C LEU A 56 -14.73 -23.97 -8.35
N MET A 57 -13.81 -24.84 -8.76
CA MET A 57 -14.10 -25.95 -9.67
C MET A 57 -13.98 -27.27 -8.92
N MET A 58 -15.09 -27.74 -8.34
CA MET A 58 -15.15 -29.08 -7.75
C MET A 58 -16.10 -29.97 -8.56
N ALA A 59 -15.81 -31.26 -8.65
CA ALA A 59 -16.68 -32.22 -9.31
C ALA A 59 -18.11 -32.19 -8.72
N GLY A 60 -19.07 -31.65 -9.49
CA GLY A 60 -20.50 -31.68 -9.15
C GLY A 60 -21.03 -30.50 -8.32
N THR A 61 -20.20 -29.52 -7.92
CA THR A 61 -20.66 -28.28 -7.24
C THR A 61 -19.94 -27.06 -7.80
N ASP A 62 -20.70 -25.99 -8.08
CA ASP A 62 -20.12 -24.68 -8.42
C ASP A 62 -19.59 -24.03 -7.12
N GLY A 63 -18.28 -23.88 -6.95
CA GLY A 63 -17.68 -23.30 -5.74
C GLY A 63 -18.16 -21.86 -5.47
N LEU A 64 -18.70 -21.17 -6.48
CA LEU A 64 -19.39 -19.89 -6.32
C LEU A 64 -20.74 -20.04 -5.59
N GLU A 65 -21.49 -21.10 -5.87
CA GLU A 65 -22.73 -21.42 -5.14
C GLU A 65 -22.43 -21.81 -3.70
N PHE A 66 -21.29 -22.48 -3.46
CA PHE A 66 -20.81 -22.77 -2.11
C PHE A 66 -20.50 -21.48 -1.33
N CYS A 67 -19.77 -20.52 -1.92
CA CYS A 67 -19.53 -19.21 -1.32
C CYS A 67 -20.85 -18.50 -0.95
N ARG A 68 -21.81 -18.50 -1.88
CA ARG A 68 -23.15 -17.95 -1.64
C ARG A 68 -23.84 -18.62 -0.46
N ARG A 69 -23.82 -19.96 -0.39
CA ARG A 69 -24.41 -20.72 0.72
C ARG A 69 -23.76 -20.42 2.05
N LEU A 70 -22.44 -20.31 2.11
CA LEU A 70 -21.71 -19.92 3.33
C LEU A 70 -22.17 -18.54 3.82
N ARG A 71 -22.29 -17.57 2.93
CA ARG A 71 -22.75 -16.21 3.27
C ARG A 71 -24.21 -16.13 3.71
N THR A 72 -25.05 -17.11 3.34
CA THR A 72 -26.42 -17.19 3.88
C THR A 72 -26.50 -17.71 5.32
N GLN A 73 -25.39 -18.23 5.87
CA GLN A 73 -25.35 -18.72 7.25
C GLN A 73 -25.09 -17.56 8.22
N PRO A 74 -25.98 -17.30 9.21
CA PRO A 74 -25.81 -16.19 10.15
C PRO A 74 -24.51 -16.25 10.96
N THR A 75 -23.98 -17.44 11.21
CA THR A 75 -22.74 -17.66 11.97
C THR A 75 -21.48 -17.45 11.15
N LEU A 76 -21.57 -17.29 9.83
CA LEU A 76 -20.43 -17.21 8.91
C LEU A 76 -20.43 -15.92 8.07
N THR A 77 -21.24 -14.92 8.43
CA THR A 77 -21.34 -13.68 7.64
C THR A 77 -19.99 -12.97 7.51
N GLU A 78 -19.24 -12.92 8.61
CA GLU A 78 -17.92 -12.27 8.68
C GLU A 78 -16.76 -13.24 8.44
N THR A 79 -16.98 -14.56 8.38
CA THR A 79 -15.90 -15.53 8.24
C THR A 79 -15.16 -15.31 6.91
N PRO A 80 -13.84 -15.04 6.93
CA PRO A 80 -13.02 -14.97 5.73
C PRO A 80 -13.21 -16.13 4.77
N ILE A 81 -13.49 -15.82 3.49
CA ILE A 81 -13.52 -16.80 2.39
C ILE A 81 -12.45 -16.42 1.38
N VAL A 82 -11.49 -17.32 1.18
CA VAL A 82 -10.46 -17.22 0.14
C VAL A 82 -10.76 -18.24 -0.94
N VAL A 83 -10.84 -17.79 -2.18
CA VAL A 83 -10.96 -18.67 -3.33
C VAL A 83 -9.58 -19.05 -3.83
N LEU A 84 -9.32 -20.33 -4.07
CA LEU A 84 -8.06 -20.84 -4.65
C LEU A 84 -8.37 -21.64 -5.93
N SER A 85 -8.08 -21.08 -7.10
CA SER A 85 -8.55 -21.67 -8.37
C SER A 85 -7.49 -21.63 -9.48
N SER A 86 -7.60 -22.56 -10.45
CA SER A 86 -6.78 -22.60 -11.66
C SER A 86 -7.24 -21.60 -12.73
N LYS A 87 -8.53 -21.23 -12.71
CA LYS A 87 -9.05 -20.08 -13.47
C LYS A 87 -8.48 -18.79 -12.89
N GLY A 88 -8.26 -17.80 -13.75
CA GLY A 88 -7.66 -16.53 -13.34
C GLY A 88 -8.42 -15.31 -13.81
N TYR A 89 -9.33 -15.43 -14.78
CA TYR A 89 -9.91 -14.28 -15.47
C TYR A 89 -10.62 -13.34 -14.49
N ARG A 90 -10.52 -12.02 -14.75
CA ARG A 90 -11.16 -10.99 -13.94
C ARG A 90 -12.64 -11.25 -13.65
N ALA A 91 -13.39 -11.72 -14.65
CA ALA A 91 -14.81 -12.03 -14.48
C ALA A 91 -15.06 -13.07 -13.38
N ASP A 92 -14.16 -14.05 -13.22
CA ASP A 92 -14.26 -15.06 -12.16
C ASP A 92 -13.95 -14.44 -10.79
N GLN A 93 -12.95 -13.53 -10.71
CA GLN A 93 -12.60 -12.83 -9.46
C GLN A 93 -13.70 -11.86 -9.02
N GLU A 94 -14.23 -11.06 -9.94
CA GLU A 94 -15.34 -10.15 -9.67
C GLU A 94 -16.58 -10.91 -9.23
N ARG A 95 -16.87 -12.05 -9.87
CA ARG A 95 -17.99 -12.90 -9.48
C ARG A 95 -17.78 -13.55 -8.12
N ALA A 96 -16.57 -14.02 -7.82
CA ALA A 96 -16.23 -14.56 -6.49
C ALA A 96 -16.41 -13.49 -5.39
N ARG A 97 -15.90 -12.27 -5.63
CA ARG A 97 -16.07 -11.14 -4.71
C ARG A 97 -17.55 -10.76 -4.52
N ALA A 98 -18.32 -10.69 -5.61
CA ALA A 98 -19.76 -10.41 -5.56
C ALA A 98 -20.56 -11.46 -4.77
N LEU A 99 -20.04 -12.69 -4.67
CA LEU A 99 -20.63 -13.78 -3.89
C LEU A 99 -20.02 -13.94 -2.50
N GLY A 100 -19.19 -12.97 -2.08
CA GLY A 100 -18.71 -12.82 -0.72
C GLY A 100 -17.32 -13.40 -0.45
N ALA A 101 -16.54 -13.77 -1.47
CA ALA A 101 -15.13 -14.08 -1.28
C ALA A 101 -14.34 -12.80 -0.92
N ASN A 102 -13.49 -12.89 0.10
CA ASN A 102 -12.63 -11.79 0.53
C ASN A 102 -11.37 -11.70 -0.34
N ARG A 103 -10.84 -12.84 -0.81
CA ARG A 103 -9.63 -12.88 -1.65
C ARG A 103 -9.71 -13.98 -2.70
N TYR A 104 -9.02 -13.77 -3.82
CA TYR A 104 -8.83 -14.76 -4.87
C TYR A 104 -7.34 -15.04 -5.07
N LEU A 105 -6.95 -16.31 -4.93
CA LEU A 105 -5.60 -16.82 -5.16
C LEU A 105 -5.62 -17.79 -6.33
N ARG A 106 -4.51 -17.85 -7.06
CA ARG A 106 -4.37 -18.70 -8.24
C ARG A 106 -3.52 -19.93 -7.93
N LYS A 107 -3.86 -21.06 -8.55
CA LYS A 107 -3.00 -22.24 -8.64
C LYS A 107 -1.97 -22.07 -9.79
N PRO A 108 -0.71 -22.51 -9.66
CA PRO A 108 -0.14 -23.22 -8.51
C PRO A 108 0.04 -22.32 -7.28
N ILE A 109 -0.06 -22.91 -6.09
CA ILE A 109 0.15 -22.19 -4.82
C ILE A 109 1.60 -21.70 -4.77
N ASP A 110 1.79 -20.40 -4.53
CA ASP A 110 3.07 -19.81 -4.15
C ASP A 110 3.34 -20.09 -2.66
N PRO A 111 4.31 -20.95 -2.31
CA PRO A 111 4.58 -21.30 -0.91
C PRO A 111 4.99 -20.10 -0.06
N GLU A 112 5.65 -19.10 -0.64
CA GLU A 112 6.15 -17.93 0.09
C GLU A 112 5.00 -16.97 0.42
N GLY A 113 4.08 -16.74 -0.52
CA GLY A 113 2.98 -15.80 -0.35
C GLY A 113 1.68 -16.38 0.22
N PHE A 114 1.47 -17.70 0.20
CA PHE A 114 0.16 -18.28 0.53
C PHE A 114 -0.26 -18.07 1.99
N VAL A 115 0.62 -18.38 2.94
CA VAL A 115 0.30 -18.23 4.38
C VAL A 115 0.04 -16.78 4.72
N ASP A 116 0.93 -15.88 4.28
CA ASP A 116 0.78 -14.43 4.44
C ASP A 116 -0.55 -13.94 3.86
N ALA A 117 -0.95 -14.48 2.70
CA ALA A 117 -2.19 -14.10 2.05
C ALA A 117 -3.44 -14.56 2.81
N ILE A 118 -3.40 -15.70 3.48
CA ILE A 118 -4.50 -16.18 4.34
C ILE A 118 -4.56 -15.33 5.61
N VAL A 119 -3.43 -15.18 6.29
CA VAL A 119 -3.35 -14.42 7.55
C VAL A 119 -3.77 -12.96 7.35
N SER A 120 -3.38 -12.33 6.24
CA SER A 120 -3.78 -10.94 5.97
C SER A 120 -5.29 -10.78 5.82
N VAL A 121 -5.99 -11.81 5.32
CA VAL A 121 -7.47 -11.77 5.19
C VAL A 121 -8.13 -12.02 6.54
N ILE A 122 -7.58 -12.91 7.36
CA ILE A 122 -8.10 -13.18 8.71
C ILE A 122 -7.97 -11.95 9.60
N GLU A 123 -6.82 -11.28 9.57
CA GLU A 123 -6.53 -10.14 10.41
C GLU A 123 -6.94 -8.79 9.79
N ASP A 124 -7.49 -8.80 8.56
CA ASP A 124 -7.80 -7.62 7.74
C ASP A 124 -6.65 -6.61 7.66
N ARG A 125 -5.42 -7.13 7.51
CA ARG A 125 -4.19 -6.32 7.59
C ARG A 125 -3.86 -5.67 6.26
N ILE A 126 -3.27 -4.49 6.36
CA ILE A 126 -2.75 -3.75 5.22
C ILE A 126 -1.23 -3.83 5.25
N ALA A 127 -0.63 -4.39 4.20
CA ALA A 127 0.82 -4.44 4.06
C ALA A 127 1.34 -3.14 3.45
N VAL A 128 2.06 -2.34 4.23
CA VAL A 128 2.78 -1.16 3.76
C VAL A 128 4.21 -1.59 3.39
N THR A 129 4.66 -1.33 2.16
CA THR A 129 6.05 -1.59 1.76
C THR A 129 6.67 -0.33 1.18
N PHE A 130 7.88 0.00 1.66
CA PHE A 130 8.64 1.15 1.18
C PHE A 130 9.60 0.69 0.08
N TRP A 131 9.48 1.25 -1.11
CA TRP A 131 10.27 0.85 -2.28
C TRP A 131 11.35 1.86 -2.65
N GLY A 132 11.14 3.12 -2.27
CA GLY A 132 12.15 4.15 -2.20
C GLY A 132 11.84 5.05 -1.01
N VAL A 133 12.84 5.79 -0.53
CA VAL A 133 12.75 6.63 0.68
C VAL A 133 13.44 7.99 0.51
N ARG A 134 14.06 8.23 -0.65
CA ARG A 134 14.77 9.46 -0.98
C ARG A 134 13.88 10.44 -1.74
N GLY A 135 14.16 11.72 -1.56
CA GLY A 135 13.58 12.80 -2.37
C GLY A 135 14.52 13.25 -3.48
N THR A 136 13.99 13.99 -4.44
CA THR A 136 14.70 14.76 -5.49
C THR A 136 15.49 13.94 -6.52
N LEU A 137 16.40 13.06 -6.08
CA LEU A 137 17.26 12.23 -6.93
C LEU A 137 17.54 10.88 -6.27
N PRO A 138 17.73 9.80 -7.06
CA PRO A 138 18.20 8.53 -6.51
C PRO A 138 19.68 8.62 -6.09
N VAL A 139 20.02 8.01 -4.97
CA VAL A 139 21.35 8.04 -4.35
C VAL A 139 21.97 6.64 -4.31
N PRO A 140 22.79 6.25 -5.30
CA PRO A 140 23.58 5.04 -5.21
C PRO A 140 24.83 5.27 -4.36
N GLY A 141 25.31 4.24 -3.65
CA GLY A 141 26.64 4.23 -3.05
C GLY A 141 26.67 3.81 -1.58
N ALA A 142 27.86 3.91 -0.98
CA ALA A 142 28.10 3.43 0.38
C ALA A 142 27.29 4.19 1.45
N GLY A 143 26.96 5.46 1.19
CA GLY A 143 26.19 6.31 2.11
C GLY A 143 24.69 6.05 2.15
N SER A 144 24.16 5.12 1.35
CA SER A 144 22.72 4.82 1.25
C SER A 144 22.38 3.33 1.43
N LEU A 145 23.31 2.52 1.93
CA LEU A 145 23.14 1.06 2.06
C LEU A 145 22.19 0.66 3.21
N ARG A 146 22.06 1.49 4.25
CA ARG A 146 21.26 1.19 5.45
C ARG A 146 19.78 1.42 5.20
N TYR A 147 19.42 2.51 4.55
CA TYR A 147 18.03 2.91 4.30
C TYR A 147 17.59 2.69 2.87
N GLY A 148 18.47 2.88 1.89
CA GLY A 148 18.13 2.84 0.47
C GLY A 148 18.39 4.17 -0.24
N GLY A 149 18.44 4.07 -1.56
CA GLY A 149 18.79 5.15 -2.48
C GLY A 149 17.71 5.48 -3.51
N ASN A 150 16.64 4.70 -3.63
CA ASN A 150 15.55 4.94 -4.55
C ASN A 150 14.66 6.08 -4.05
N THR A 151 14.11 6.81 -5.02
CA THR A 151 13.14 7.88 -4.82
C THR A 151 11.73 7.38 -4.56
N ASN A 152 10.88 8.28 -4.07
CA ASN A 152 9.55 8.06 -3.54
C ASN A 152 8.73 6.96 -4.22
N CYS A 153 8.45 5.89 -3.48
CA CYS A 153 7.46 4.89 -3.84
C CYS A 153 7.07 4.06 -2.61
N VAL A 154 5.79 4.09 -2.22
CA VAL A 154 5.23 3.27 -1.14
C VAL A 154 4.04 2.48 -1.67
N SER A 155 3.86 1.24 -1.27
CA SER A 155 2.67 0.46 -1.63
C SER A 155 1.86 0.03 -0.42
N LEU A 156 0.53 0.01 -0.55
CA LEU A 156 -0.42 -0.65 0.35
C LEU A 156 -1.04 -1.84 -0.38
N GLU A 157 -0.75 -3.06 0.06
CA GLU A 157 -1.45 -4.26 -0.39
C GLU A 157 -2.55 -4.59 0.62
N PHE A 158 -3.80 -4.59 0.17
CA PHE A 158 -4.98 -4.87 0.99
C PHE A 158 -5.25 -6.38 1.05
N ALA A 159 -6.05 -6.79 2.03
CA ALA A 159 -6.47 -8.18 2.21
C ALA A 159 -7.13 -8.78 0.95
N ASP A 160 -7.86 -7.98 0.18
CA ASP A 160 -8.52 -8.44 -1.05
C ASP A 160 -7.56 -8.63 -2.25
N GLY A 161 -6.29 -8.23 -2.09
CA GLY A 161 -5.24 -8.27 -3.10
C GLY A 161 -5.17 -7.04 -4.00
N SER A 162 -6.01 -6.02 -3.77
CA SER A 162 -5.84 -4.71 -4.42
C SER A 162 -4.57 -4.01 -3.92
N LEU A 163 -3.99 -3.16 -4.77
CA LEU A 163 -2.75 -2.47 -4.50
C LEU A 163 -2.92 -0.96 -4.67
N PHE A 164 -2.59 -0.18 -3.66
CA PHE A 164 -2.38 1.25 -3.82
C PHE A 164 -0.89 1.53 -3.87
N ILE A 165 -0.45 2.38 -4.79
CA ILE A 165 0.93 2.84 -4.91
C ILE A 165 0.91 4.35 -4.72
N PHE A 166 1.81 4.88 -3.89
CA PHE A 166 1.98 6.29 -3.63
C PHE A 166 3.31 6.71 -4.25
N ASP A 167 3.21 7.58 -5.25
CA ASP A 167 4.28 7.97 -6.17
C ASP A 167 4.95 6.81 -6.94
N ALA A 168 5.51 7.17 -8.08
CA ALA A 168 6.15 6.29 -9.04
C ALA A 168 7.59 6.73 -9.34
N GLY A 169 8.31 7.13 -8.30
CA GLY A 169 9.75 7.32 -8.34
C GLY A 169 10.51 6.03 -8.61
N THR A 170 11.84 6.10 -8.67
CA THR A 170 12.73 4.95 -8.97
C THR A 170 12.46 3.68 -8.15
N GLY A 171 11.88 3.80 -6.95
CA GLY A 171 11.45 2.65 -6.14
C GLY A 171 10.41 1.76 -6.84
N ILE A 172 9.56 2.32 -7.71
CA ILE A 172 8.51 1.54 -8.41
C ILE A 172 9.07 0.40 -9.24
N LYS A 173 10.34 0.51 -9.69
CA LYS A 173 11.00 -0.56 -10.44
C LYS A 173 11.18 -1.82 -9.59
N CYS A 174 11.56 -1.67 -8.32
CA CYS A 174 11.71 -2.80 -7.42
C CYS A 174 10.36 -3.48 -7.13
N LEU A 175 9.31 -2.68 -6.93
CA LEU A 175 7.93 -3.19 -6.81
C LEU A 175 7.52 -3.95 -8.07
N SER A 176 7.79 -3.38 -9.24
CA SER A 176 7.49 -3.99 -10.53
C SER A 176 8.15 -5.35 -10.69
N ASP A 177 9.45 -5.45 -10.36
CA ASP A 177 10.21 -6.69 -10.49
C ASP A 177 9.69 -7.77 -9.54
N GLN A 178 9.35 -7.40 -8.30
CA GLN A 178 8.73 -8.34 -7.37
C GLN A 178 7.38 -8.84 -7.91
N TRP A 179 6.55 -7.96 -8.46
CA TRP A 179 5.25 -8.33 -9.01
C TRP A 179 5.37 -9.29 -10.20
N VAL A 180 6.28 -8.99 -11.12
CA VAL A 180 6.54 -9.84 -12.30
C VAL A 180 7.13 -11.19 -11.89
N ALA A 181 8.07 -11.22 -10.94
CA ALA A 181 8.66 -12.46 -10.44
C ALA A 181 7.61 -13.37 -9.78
N ALA A 182 6.63 -12.80 -9.10
CA ALA A 182 5.50 -13.55 -8.53
C ALA A 182 4.53 -14.13 -9.59
N GLY A 183 4.69 -13.79 -10.88
CA GLY A 183 3.89 -14.34 -11.97
C GLY A 183 2.39 -14.02 -11.86
N ARG A 184 2.03 -12.94 -11.16
CA ARG A 184 0.64 -12.56 -10.90
C ARG A 184 -0.02 -12.07 -12.20
N PRO A 185 -1.04 -12.78 -12.73
CA PRO A 185 -1.62 -12.48 -14.04
C PRO A 185 -2.53 -11.24 -14.05
N HIS A 186 -2.95 -10.77 -12.86
CA HIS A 186 -3.90 -9.69 -12.69
C HIS A 186 -3.44 -8.80 -11.55
N LEU A 187 -3.64 -7.50 -11.73
CA LEU A 187 -3.31 -6.45 -10.77
C LEU A 187 -4.45 -5.44 -10.87
N ASP A 188 -5.11 -5.17 -9.75
CA ASP A 188 -6.02 -4.04 -9.61
C ASP A 188 -5.30 -2.99 -8.77
N CYS A 189 -4.86 -1.92 -9.44
CA CYS A 189 -3.92 -0.96 -8.87
C CYS A 189 -4.42 0.47 -9.01
N HIS A 190 -4.28 1.24 -7.93
CA HIS A 190 -4.42 2.69 -7.96
C HIS A 190 -3.09 3.35 -7.63
N ILE A 191 -2.55 4.13 -8.55
CA ILE A 191 -1.31 4.88 -8.37
C ILE A 191 -1.69 6.31 -8.04
N PHE A 192 -1.44 6.75 -6.81
CA PHE A 192 -1.67 8.10 -6.32
C PHE A 192 -0.37 8.91 -6.41
N ILE A 193 -0.33 9.85 -7.34
CA ILE A 193 0.80 10.75 -7.54
C ILE A 193 0.54 12.04 -6.77
N SER A 194 1.37 12.30 -5.76
CA SER A 194 1.30 13.52 -4.93
C SER A 194 1.40 14.78 -5.79
N HIS A 195 2.43 14.83 -6.64
CA HIS A 195 2.68 15.88 -7.64
C HIS A 195 3.72 15.39 -8.67
N PRO A 196 3.91 16.09 -9.81
CA PRO A 196 4.68 15.58 -10.94
C PRO A 196 6.13 16.05 -10.94
N HIS A 197 6.75 16.30 -9.78
CA HIS A 197 8.21 16.42 -9.74
C HIS A 197 8.85 15.09 -10.11
N TRP A 198 10.04 15.16 -10.71
CA TRP A 198 10.64 14.05 -11.44
C TRP A 198 10.82 12.81 -10.57
N ASP A 199 11.26 12.98 -9.33
CA ASP A 199 11.50 11.88 -8.39
C ASP A 199 10.24 11.15 -7.94
N HIS A 200 9.05 11.69 -8.23
CA HIS A 200 7.75 11.05 -7.97
C HIS A 200 7.15 10.34 -9.20
N ILE A 201 7.69 10.53 -10.40
CA ILE A 201 7.09 10.01 -11.65
C ILE A 201 8.08 9.34 -12.61
N ASN A 202 9.38 9.62 -12.47
CA ASN A 202 10.40 9.30 -13.47
C ASN A 202 10.52 7.82 -13.84
N ALA A 203 10.08 6.91 -12.95
CA ALA A 203 10.20 5.49 -13.18
C ALA A 203 8.87 4.79 -13.46
N LEU A 204 7.76 5.53 -13.54
CA LEU A 204 6.48 4.96 -13.97
C LEU A 204 6.58 4.21 -15.31
N PRO A 205 7.31 4.68 -16.34
CA PRO A 205 7.49 3.93 -17.59
C PRO A 205 8.15 2.56 -17.41
N PHE A 206 8.82 2.29 -16.28
CA PHE A 206 9.44 1.01 -15.98
C PHE A 206 8.57 0.09 -15.12
N PHE A 207 7.34 0.48 -14.82
CA PHE A 207 6.35 -0.38 -14.18
C PHE A 207 5.80 -1.38 -15.21
N ALA A 208 6.44 -2.55 -15.29
CA ALA A 208 6.14 -3.61 -16.24
C ALA A 208 4.66 -4.00 -16.35
N PRO A 209 3.84 -3.99 -15.27
CA PRO A 209 2.41 -4.26 -15.38
C PRO A 209 1.66 -3.36 -16.36
N LEU A 210 2.15 -2.16 -16.72
CA LEU A 210 1.54 -1.32 -17.76
C LEU A 210 1.54 -2.00 -19.14
N TYR A 211 2.51 -2.87 -19.40
CA TYR A 211 2.71 -3.54 -20.70
C TYR A 211 2.21 -4.98 -20.72
N GLN A 212 1.48 -5.40 -19.69
CA GLN A 212 0.95 -6.74 -19.57
C GLN A 212 -0.59 -6.70 -19.58
N ALA A 213 -1.20 -7.55 -20.41
CA ALA A 213 -2.65 -7.62 -20.50
C ALA A 213 -3.25 -8.23 -19.23
N GLY A 214 -4.46 -7.78 -18.86
CA GLY A 214 -5.19 -8.30 -17.70
C GLY A 214 -4.96 -7.53 -16.40
N HIS A 215 -4.12 -6.48 -16.41
CA HIS A 215 -4.02 -5.51 -15.31
C HIS A 215 -4.96 -4.33 -15.52
N HIS A 216 -5.48 -3.80 -14.42
CA HIS A 216 -6.29 -2.59 -14.34
C HIS A 216 -5.55 -1.59 -13.47
N ILE A 217 -5.18 -0.45 -14.05
CA ILE A 217 -4.34 0.54 -13.38
C ILE A 217 -5.04 1.90 -13.51
N CYS A 218 -5.35 2.52 -12.39
CA CYS A 218 -5.86 3.88 -12.34
C CYS A 218 -4.77 4.82 -11.80
N VAL A 219 -4.31 5.76 -12.62
CA VAL A 219 -3.34 6.78 -12.21
C VAL A 219 -4.11 8.03 -11.78
N CYS A 220 -3.95 8.41 -10.52
CA CYS A 220 -4.65 9.48 -9.85
C CYS A 220 -3.66 10.59 -9.45
N GLY A 221 -4.02 11.85 -9.63
CA GLY A 221 -3.16 12.98 -9.24
C GLY A 221 -3.85 14.33 -9.49
N ALA A 222 -3.26 15.41 -9.00
CA ALA A 222 -3.81 16.75 -9.21
C ALA A 222 -3.69 17.19 -10.68
N GLN A 223 -4.54 18.15 -11.08
CA GLN A 223 -4.35 18.85 -12.37
C GLN A 223 -3.37 20.02 -12.19
N HIS A 224 -2.43 20.19 -13.12
CA HIS A 224 -1.42 21.24 -13.05
C HIS A 224 -1.59 22.23 -14.20
N ALA A 225 -2.04 23.45 -13.89
CA ALA A 225 -2.18 24.54 -14.87
C ALA A 225 -2.94 24.13 -16.17
N GLY A 226 -3.95 23.27 -16.05
CA GLY A 226 -4.73 22.75 -17.17
C GLY A 226 -4.21 21.43 -17.77
N THR A 227 -2.97 21.04 -17.48
CA THR A 227 -2.39 19.75 -17.89
C THR A 227 -2.97 18.61 -17.04
N THR A 228 -3.53 17.60 -17.70
CA THR A 228 -4.12 16.44 -17.03
C THR A 228 -3.04 15.42 -16.63
N MET A 229 -3.37 14.47 -15.74
CA MET A 229 -2.45 13.38 -15.42
C MET A 229 -2.09 12.53 -16.64
N GLN A 230 -3.03 12.32 -17.57
CA GLN A 230 -2.76 11.60 -18.79
C GLN A 230 -1.70 12.31 -19.64
N ASP A 231 -1.80 13.64 -19.77
CA ASP A 231 -0.84 14.45 -20.52
C ASP A 231 0.55 14.39 -19.87
N LEU A 232 0.62 14.51 -18.53
CA LEU A 232 1.87 14.45 -17.77
C LEU A 232 2.60 13.11 -17.93
N ILE A 233 1.88 11.99 -17.83
CA ILE A 233 2.48 10.66 -18.04
C ILE A 233 2.86 10.46 -19.50
N SER A 234 2.00 10.87 -20.45
CA SER A 234 2.29 10.73 -21.87
C SER A 234 3.53 11.52 -22.31
N ALA A 235 3.75 12.71 -21.73
CA ALA A 235 4.91 13.56 -22.05
C ALA A 235 6.25 12.93 -21.64
N GLN A 236 6.30 12.17 -20.55
CA GLN A 236 7.51 11.42 -20.14
C GLN A 236 7.83 10.28 -21.09
N MET A 237 6.81 9.79 -21.81
CA MET A 237 6.86 8.64 -22.70
C MET A 237 6.75 9.06 -24.17
N ASP A 238 7.17 10.28 -24.48
CA ASP A 238 7.33 10.71 -25.87
C ASP A 238 8.57 10.02 -26.47
N GLY A 239 8.48 9.58 -27.72
CA GLY A 239 9.50 8.81 -28.44
C GLY A 239 10.90 9.43 -28.45
N VAL A 240 11.02 10.71 -28.09
CA VAL A 240 12.29 11.42 -27.89
C VAL A 240 12.97 11.02 -26.58
N TYR A 241 12.23 10.91 -25.48
CA TYR A 241 12.77 10.65 -24.14
C TYR A 241 12.73 9.17 -23.77
N PHE A 242 11.71 8.45 -24.27
CA PHE A 242 11.50 7.04 -23.97
C PHE A 242 11.03 6.30 -25.23
N PRO A 243 11.55 5.10 -25.53
CA PRO A 243 11.26 4.41 -26.79
C PRO A 243 9.84 3.84 -26.90
N ILE A 244 9.07 3.85 -25.80
CA ILE A 244 7.72 3.29 -25.71
C ILE A 244 6.75 4.40 -25.34
N THR A 245 5.58 4.43 -25.97
CA THR A 245 4.55 5.43 -25.72
C THR A 245 3.42 4.87 -24.87
N ALA A 246 2.59 5.74 -24.29
CA ALA A 246 1.38 5.32 -23.56
C ALA A 246 0.37 4.53 -24.44
N ARG A 247 0.52 4.56 -25.78
CA ARG A 247 -0.29 3.75 -26.71
C ARG A 247 0.11 2.28 -26.74
N ASP A 248 1.30 1.97 -26.26
CA ASP A 248 1.85 0.62 -26.21
C ASP A 248 1.47 -0.11 -24.92
N PHE A 249 0.70 0.54 -24.03
CA PHE A 249 0.14 -0.12 -22.85
C PHE A 249 -0.81 -1.25 -23.24
N ALA A 250 -0.58 -2.42 -22.66
CA ALA A 250 -1.46 -3.58 -22.80
C ALA A 250 -2.43 -3.73 -21.63
N ALA A 251 -2.19 -3.03 -20.52
CA ALA A 251 -3.11 -2.92 -19.40
C ALA A 251 -4.28 -1.96 -19.70
N ASP A 252 -5.40 -2.12 -18.99
CA ASP A 252 -6.46 -1.10 -18.94
C ASP A 252 -6.01 0.02 -18.01
N VAL A 253 -5.46 1.08 -18.60
CA VAL A 253 -4.95 2.25 -17.87
C VAL A 253 -5.98 3.38 -17.93
N ARG A 254 -6.39 3.87 -16.76
CA ARG A 254 -7.29 5.00 -16.60
C ARG A 254 -6.59 6.12 -15.84
N TYR A 255 -7.07 7.33 -16.04
CA TYR A 255 -6.53 8.52 -15.39
C TYR A 255 -7.65 9.24 -14.65
N ARG A 256 -7.36 9.72 -13.44
CA ARG A 256 -8.30 10.51 -12.65
C ARG A 256 -7.62 11.77 -12.12
N SER A 257 -8.13 12.92 -12.51
CA SER A 257 -7.78 14.19 -11.88
C SER A 257 -8.45 14.29 -10.51
N LEU A 258 -7.66 14.61 -9.49
CA LEU A 258 -8.09 14.78 -8.11
C LEU A 258 -8.02 16.24 -7.68
N HIS A 259 -8.89 16.60 -6.74
CA HIS A 259 -8.90 17.88 -6.02
C HIS A 259 -8.82 17.61 -4.52
N GLU A 260 -9.10 18.59 -3.66
CA GLU A 260 -9.45 18.31 -2.26
C GLU A 260 -10.85 17.69 -2.22
N GLU A 261 -10.92 16.37 -2.01
CA GLU A 261 -12.15 15.60 -2.11
C GLU A 261 -12.11 14.32 -1.27
N ARG A 262 -13.25 13.63 -1.21
CA ARG A 262 -13.39 12.32 -0.56
C ARG A 262 -14.08 11.35 -1.50
N PHE A 263 -13.56 10.13 -1.63
CA PHE A 263 -14.13 9.11 -2.50
C PHE A 263 -13.74 7.69 -2.08
N GLN A 264 -14.54 6.71 -2.48
CA GLN A 264 -14.28 5.28 -2.23
C GLN A 264 -13.45 4.69 -3.37
N VAL A 265 -12.44 3.89 -3.03
CA VAL A 265 -11.69 3.04 -3.96
C VAL A 265 -11.53 1.65 -3.36
N GLY A 266 -12.17 0.65 -3.96
CA GLY A 266 -12.15 -0.71 -3.43
C GLY A 266 -12.53 -0.74 -1.93
N PRO A 267 -11.70 -1.33 -1.05
CA PRO A 267 -11.98 -1.41 0.38
C PRO A 267 -11.74 -0.09 1.14
N ALA A 268 -11.08 0.90 0.52
CA ALA A 268 -10.60 2.09 1.21
C ALA A 268 -11.35 3.38 0.86
N LEU A 269 -11.61 4.19 1.88
CA LEU A 269 -12.05 5.57 1.75
C LEU A 269 -10.82 6.47 1.65
N VAL A 270 -10.72 7.25 0.58
CA VAL A 270 -9.61 8.15 0.28
C VAL A 270 -10.07 9.58 0.50
N ASP A 271 -9.32 10.32 1.32
CA ASP A 271 -9.43 11.76 1.51
C ASP A 271 -8.16 12.42 0.94
N THR A 272 -8.30 13.56 0.28
CA THR A 272 -7.18 14.33 -0.29
C THR A 272 -7.14 15.75 0.26
N MET A 273 -5.93 16.28 0.46
CA MET A 273 -5.68 17.66 0.92
C MET A 273 -4.55 18.28 0.12
N LEU A 274 -4.66 19.56 -0.24
CA LEU A 274 -3.57 20.31 -0.84
C LEU A 274 -2.51 20.64 0.21
N LEU A 275 -1.25 20.40 -0.12
CA LEU A 275 -0.08 20.60 0.73
C LEU A 275 0.62 21.93 0.43
N ASN A 276 1.38 22.42 1.40
CA ASN A 276 2.21 23.60 1.25
C ASN A 276 3.52 23.26 0.53
N HIS A 277 3.45 23.21 -0.80
CA HIS A 277 4.59 22.94 -1.68
C HIS A 277 4.37 23.64 -3.04
N PRO A 278 5.42 24.06 -3.77
CA PRO A 278 5.26 24.64 -5.09
C PRO A 278 4.45 23.76 -6.05
N GLY A 279 3.43 24.35 -6.68
CA GLY A 279 2.50 23.62 -7.54
C GLY A 279 1.32 23.00 -6.78
N ALA A 280 0.64 22.04 -7.39
CA ALA A 280 -0.48 21.34 -6.76
C ALA A 280 0.02 20.00 -6.18
N CYS A 281 0.43 20.01 -4.92
CA CYS A 281 0.81 18.80 -4.18
C CYS A 281 -0.35 18.30 -3.33
N LEU A 282 -0.66 17.00 -3.43
CA LEU A 282 -1.71 16.35 -2.65
C LEU A 282 -1.13 15.42 -1.58
N GLY A 283 -1.66 15.56 -0.37
CA GLY A 283 -1.57 14.58 0.69
C GLY A 283 -2.77 13.63 0.64
N TYR A 284 -2.52 12.36 0.98
CA TYR A 284 -3.54 11.31 0.96
C TYR A 284 -3.77 10.75 2.36
N ARG A 285 -5.04 10.63 2.76
CA ARG A 285 -5.47 9.86 3.93
C ARG A 285 -6.33 8.70 3.47
N ILE A 286 -5.91 7.49 3.83
CA ILE A 286 -6.53 6.23 3.44
C ILE A 286 -7.11 5.57 4.69
N ARG A 287 -8.41 5.31 4.67
CA ARG A 287 -9.12 4.61 5.75
C ARG A 287 -9.70 3.31 5.24
N CYS A 288 -9.38 2.20 5.91
CA CYS A 288 -9.91 0.88 5.62
C CYS A 288 -10.17 0.18 6.95
N GLY A 289 -11.43 -0.15 7.23
CA GLY A 289 -11.84 -0.62 8.56
C GLY A 289 -11.51 0.40 9.65
N ASP A 290 -10.78 -0.04 10.67
CA ASP A 290 -10.28 0.78 11.78
C ASP A 290 -8.85 1.31 11.54
N ARG A 291 -8.26 1.03 10.37
CA ARG A 291 -6.90 1.43 10.01
C ARG A 291 -6.87 2.73 9.21
N THR A 292 -5.93 3.60 9.56
CA THR A 292 -5.68 4.87 8.89
C THR A 292 -4.21 5.01 8.50
N PHE A 293 -3.95 5.19 7.22
CA PHE A 293 -2.65 5.51 6.65
C PHE A 293 -2.66 6.92 6.06
N CYS A 294 -1.62 7.72 6.32
CA CYS A 294 -1.46 9.04 5.73
C CYS A 294 -0.13 9.13 4.98
N TYR A 295 -0.17 9.69 3.77
CA TYR A 295 1.00 9.95 2.92
C TYR A 295 1.04 11.45 2.61
N ILE A 296 1.93 12.15 3.29
CA ILE A 296 2.11 13.61 3.25
C ILE A 296 3.56 13.86 2.84
N THR A 297 3.90 13.69 1.56
CA THR A 297 5.28 13.95 1.10
C THR A 297 5.58 15.45 1.15
N ASP A 298 6.11 16.01 0.07
CA ASP A 298 6.61 17.36 -0.04
C ASP A 298 5.60 18.36 0.52
N ASN A 299 5.97 18.90 1.67
CA ASN A 299 5.13 19.76 2.48
C ASN A 299 6.03 20.56 3.41
N GLU A 300 5.82 21.87 3.46
CA GLU A 300 6.57 22.76 4.35
C GLU A 300 5.76 23.15 5.59
N LEU A 301 6.35 22.86 6.74
CA LEU A 301 5.93 23.33 8.06
C LEU A 301 6.97 24.31 8.57
N TYR A 302 6.59 25.58 8.61
CA TYR A 302 7.40 26.61 9.22
C TYR A 302 7.42 26.44 10.75
N PRO A 303 8.57 26.64 11.43
CA PRO A 303 8.61 26.74 12.88
C PRO A 303 7.73 27.87 13.40
N GLU A 304 7.14 27.72 14.59
CA GLU A 304 6.23 28.74 15.19
C GLU A 304 6.88 30.13 15.34
N THR A 305 8.22 30.20 15.37
CA THR A 305 8.99 31.44 15.44
C THR A 305 9.19 32.13 14.09
N ASP A 306 8.90 31.44 12.98
CA ASP A 306 9.07 31.97 11.62
C ASP A 306 7.86 32.84 11.22
N PRO A 307 8.06 34.01 10.58
CA PRO A 307 6.97 34.87 10.13
C PRO A 307 5.99 34.23 9.13
N SER A 308 6.41 33.20 8.39
CA SER A 308 5.55 32.43 7.48
C SER A 308 4.74 31.35 8.18
N TYR A 309 4.88 31.17 9.50
CA TYR A 309 4.06 30.20 10.24
C TYR A 309 2.58 30.54 10.16
N ASP A 310 1.82 29.59 9.61
CA ASP A 310 0.36 29.65 9.58
C ASP A 310 -0.23 28.59 10.54
N PRO A 311 -0.76 29.01 11.70
CA PRO A 311 -1.41 28.08 12.63
C PRO A 311 -2.68 27.46 12.04
N ALA A 312 -3.36 28.12 11.10
CA ALA A 312 -4.55 27.56 10.46
C ALA A 312 -4.17 26.38 9.56
N TYR A 313 -3.10 26.52 8.77
CA TYR A 313 -2.56 25.43 7.97
C TYR A 313 -2.08 24.26 8.85
N PHE A 314 -1.32 24.55 9.91
CA PHE A 314 -0.83 23.53 10.84
C PHE A 314 -2.01 22.73 11.44
N ASN A 315 -3.04 23.41 11.94
CA ASN A 315 -4.21 22.75 12.52
C ASN A 315 -5.00 21.94 11.47
N LYS A 316 -5.19 22.49 10.26
CA LYS A 316 -5.83 21.76 9.16
C LYS A 316 -5.09 20.46 8.85
N LEU A 317 -3.76 20.50 8.77
CA LEU A 317 -2.95 19.31 8.52
C LEU A 317 -3.00 18.35 9.71
N ALA A 318 -2.93 18.85 10.95
CA ALA A 318 -3.03 18.02 12.16
C ALA A 318 -4.37 17.26 12.21
N ASP A 319 -5.48 17.94 11.91
CA ASP A 319 -6.81 17.31 11.79
C ASP A 319 -6.82 16.27 10.67
N PHE A 320 -6.22 16.59 9.52
CA PHE A 320 -6.13 15.69 8.37
C PHE A 320 -5.34 14.42 8.69
N VAL A 321 -4.30 14.47 9.53
CA VAL A 321 -3.51 13.28 9.92
C VAL A 321 -3.89 12.69 11.28
N HIS A 322 -4.93 13.23 11.93
CA HIS A 322 -5.29 12.87 13.29
C HIS A 322 -5.53 11.37 13.48
N GLY A 323 -4.89 10.79 14.49
CA GLY A 323 -5.04 9.39 14.90
C GLY A 323 -4.52 8.36 13.90
N ALA A 324 -3.75 8.76 12.89
CA ALA A 324 -3.22 7.84 11.89
C ALA A 324 -2.39 6.71 12.53
N ASP A 325 -2.63 5.47 12.10
CA ASP A 325 -1.80 4.33 12.49
C ASP A 325 -0.37 4.48 11.98
N LEU A 326 -0.25 5.05 10.77
CA LEU A 326 1.02 5.35 10.12
C LEU A 326 0.91 6.66 9.34
N LEU A 327 1.77 7.62 9.69
CA LEU A 327 2.00 8.85 8.94
C LEU A 327 3.36 8.75 8.24
N VAL A 328 3.36 8.63 6.92
CA VAL A 328 4.55 8.78 6.07
C VAL A 328 4.63 10.24 5.65
N ILE A 329 5.69 10.92 6.07
CA ILE A 329 5.80 12.36 5.88
C ILE A 329 7.21 12.81 5.51
N ASP A 330 7.27 13.83 4.65
CA ASP A 330 8.51 14.50 4.27
C ASP A 330 9.31 14.94 5.51
N THR A 331 10.61 14.64 5.45
CA THR A 331 11.60 15.03 6.45
C THR A 331 12.92 15.34 5.74
N THR A 332 12.86 16.02 4.60
CA THR A 332 14.04 16.33 3.78
C THR A 332 15.14 16.96 4.65
N TYR A 333 14.78 17.93 5.50
CA TYR A 333 15.75 18.70 6.29
C TYR A 333 15.79 18.35 7.77
N GLY A 334 17.01 18.36 8.33
CA GLY A 334 17.24 18.48 9.77
C GLY A 334 16.88 19.87 10.30
N ASN A 335 16.81 20.00 11.63
CA ASN A 335 16.42 21.27 12.26
C ASN A 335 17.41 22.41 11.98
N ASP A 336 18.71 22.11 12.00
CA ASP A 336 19.77 23.12 11.92
C ASP A 336 19.99 23.64 10.49
N GLU A 337 19.71 22.82 9.47
CA GLU A 337 19.94 23.17 8.07
C GLU A 337 18.72 23.77 7.37
N TYR A 338 17.53 23.66 7.96
CA TYR A 338 16.29 24.14 7.35
C TYR A 338 16.33 25.62 6.98
N GLN A 339 17.01 26.46 7.77
CA GLN A 339 17.09 27.90 7.50
C GLN A 339 17.73 28.23 6.13
N LEU A 340 18.59 27.35 5.60
CA LEU A 340 19.20 27.53 4.28
C LEU A 340 18.29 27.08 3.13
N HIS A 341 17.22 26.35 3.45
CA HIS A 341 16.31 25.70 2.50
C HIS A 341 14.85 26.12 2.68
N ARG A 342 14.63 27.24 3.39
CA ARG A 342 13.33 27.84 3.62
C ARG A 342 12.65 28.18 2.28
N ASP A 343 11.33 28.00 2.21
CA ASP A 343 10.47 28.20 1.03
C ASP A 343 10.71 27.18 -0.10
N TRP A 344 11.48 26.11 0.12
CA TRP A 344 11.68 25.05 -0.87
C TRP A 344 10.58 24.00 -0.83
N GLY A 345 9.60 24.14 0.07
CA GLY A 345 8.45 23.24 0.14
C GLY A 345 8.69 21.95 0.93
N HIS A 346 9.65 21.93 1.85
CA HIS A 346 9.96 20.78 2.71
C HIS A 346 10.11 21.18 4.19
N SER A 347 9.89 20.22 5.09
CA SER A 347 9.82 20.47 6.53
C SER A 347 11.09 20.11 7.30
N PRO A 348 11.44 20.86 8.37
CA PRO A 348 12.39 20.39 9.37
C PRO A 348 11.78 19.26 10.21
N VAL A 349 12.59 18.25 10.50
CA VAL A 349 12.15 17.04 11.23
C VAL A 349 11.49 17.33 12.60
N GLY A 350 11.90 18.40 13.30
CA GLY A 350 11.34 18.78 14.59
C GLY A 350 9.89 19.26 14.51
N GLU A 351 9.53 20.01 13.45
CA GLU A 351 8.15 20.46 13.22
C GLU A 351 7.25 19.30 12.81
N VAL A 352 7.79 18.35 12.04
CA VAL A 352 7.11 17.09 11.69
C VAL A 352 6.81 16.27 12.95
N ALA A 353 7.76 16.15 13.87
CA ALA A 353 7.54 15.47 15.15
C ALA A 353 6.51 16.20 16.03
N ARG A 354 6.49 17.54 16.00
CA ARG A 354 5.46 18.35 16.70
C ARG A 354 4.07 18.12 16.11
N LEU A 355 3.95 18.06 14.78
CA LEU A 355 2.70 17.73 14.09
C LEU A 355 2.20 16.34 14.51
N ALA A 356 3.07 15.33 14.50
CA ALA A 356 2.70 13.96 14.83
C ALA A 356 2.17 13.83 16.27
N ASP A 357 2.79 14.53 17.23
CA ASP A 357 2.28 14.62 18.60
C ASP A 357 0.91 15.32 18.67
N ALA A 358 0.79 16.50 18.06
CA ALA A 358 -0.45 17.28 18.09
C ALA A 358 -1.63 16.53 17.46
N ALA A 359 -1.36 15.71 16.45
CA ALA A 359 -2.33 14.90 15.76
C ALA A 359 -2.54 13.51 16.40
N GLU A 360 -1.87 13.18 17.50
CA GLU A 360 -1.97 11.86 18.15
C GLU A 360 -1.67 10.68 17.19
N VAL A 361 -0.69 10.86 16.29
CA VAL A 361 -0.24 9.83 15.35
C VAL A 361 0.36 8.66 16.12
N LYS A 362 -0.01 7.42 15.76
CA LYS A 362 0.52 6.22 16.44
C LYS A 362 1.96 5.93 16.02
N THR A 363 2.24 5.91 14.72
CA THR A 363 3.59 5.74 14.16
C THR A 363 3.91 6.84 13.15
N LEU A 364 4.97 7.60 13.41
CA LEU A 364 5.56 8.58 12.50
C LEU A 364 6.70 7.91 11.69
N CYS A 365 6.59 7.92 10.37
CA CYS A 365 7.63 7.52 9.43
C CYS A 365 8.33 8.76 8.86
N LEU A 366 9.61 8.93 9.19
CA LEU A 366 10.46 9.91 8.55
C LEU A 366 10.75 9.45 7.11
N TYR A 367 10.44 10.27 6.12
CA TYR A 367 10.50 9.90 4.70
C TYR A 367 11.05 11.05 3.85
N HIS A 368 11.20 10.85 2.54
CA HIS A 368 11.66 11.86 1.58
C HIS A 368 13.02 12.46 1.97
N HIS A 369 14.03 11.63 2.22
CA HIS A 369 15.33 12.14 2.69
C HIS A 369 16.13 12.80 1.57
N ASP A 370 16.76 13.93 1.88
CA ASP A 370 17.60 14.70 0.97
C ASP A 370 18.70 13.83 0.32
N PRO A 371 19.03 14.04 -0.98
CA PRO A 371 20.02 13.22 -1.66
C PRO A 371 21.47 13.45 -1.20
N ASP A 372 21.78 14.60 -0.61
CA ASP A 372 23.12 14.92 -0.10
C ASP A 372 23.36 14.40 1.34
N GLN A 373 22.33 13.84 1.97
CA GLN A 373 22.39 13.23 3.30
C GLN A 373 22.74 11.74 3.23
N ASP A 374 23.76 11.31 3.98
CA ASP A 374 24.06 9.89 4.18
C ASP A 374 23.12 9.22 5.20
N ASP A 375 23.26 7.90 5.35
CA ASP A 375 22.47 7.13 6.32
C ASP A 375 22.66 7.62 7.77
N ASP A 376 23.83 8.17 8.12
CA ASP A 376 24.11 8.71 9.46
C ASP A 376 23.35 10.03 9.69
N ALA A 377 23.12 10.82 8.64
CA ALA A 377 22.22 11.98 8.71
C ALA A 377 20.77 11.57 8.96
N ILE A 378 20.30 10.46 8.36
CA ILE A 378 18.97 9.92 8.64
C ILE A 378 18.87 9.45 10.10
N ASP A 379 19.90 8.78 10.64
CA ASP A 379 19.94 8.39 12.06
C ASP A 379 19.87 9.62 12.99
N ARG A 380 20.55 10.72 12.64
CA ARG A 380 20.45 11.98 13.41
C ARG A 380 19.03 12.54 13.40
N LYS A 381 18.37 12.57 12.23
CA LYS A 381 16.96 12.99 12.12
C LYS A 381 16.03 12.11 12.96
N LEU A 382 16.27 10.79 12.97
CA LEU A 382 15.52 9.86 13.82
C LEU A 382 15.67 10.20 15.30
N ALA A 383 16.90 10.40 15.77
CA ALA A 383 17.18 10.75 17.16
C ALA A 383 16.56 12.11 17.56
N ASP A 384 16.61 13.11 16.67
CA ASP A 384 16.01 14.43 16.88
C ASP A 384 14.49 14.35 17.04
N ALA A 385 13.82 13.61 16.14
CA ALA A 385 12.38 13.38 16.21
C ALA A 385 11.99 12.66 17.52
N GLU A 386 12.70 11.60 17.88
CA GLU A 386 12.47 10.86 19.13
C GLU A 386 12.66 11.74 20.38
N SER A 387 13.64 12.65 20.35
CA SER A 387 13.87 13.65 21.39
C SER A 387 12.70 14.63 21.52
N VAL A 388 12.12 15.09 20.42
CA VAL A 388 10.89 15.91 20.43
C VAL A 388 9.73 15.14 21.05
N ILE A 389 9.44 13.93 20.56
CA ILE A 389 8.36 13.08 21.08
C ILE A 389 8.53 12.82 22.59
N THR A 390 9.74 12.48 23.04
CA THR A 390 10.05 12.21 24.45
C THR A 390 9.83 13.45 25.32
N ARG A 391 10.33 14.62 24.90
CA ARG A 391 10.15 15.88 25.65
C ARG A 391 8.68 16.26 25.80
N ARG A 392 7.87 15.95 24.78
CA ARG A 392 6.43 16.20 24.76
C ARG A 392 5.62 15.12 25.48
N ARG A 393 6.26 14.03 25.93
CA ARG A 393 5.62 12.86 26.55
C ARG A 393 4.58 12.21 25.64
N SER A 394 4.82 12.27 24.33
CA SER A 394 3.94 11.68 23.34
C SER A 394 4.02 10.16 23.35
N LYS A 395 2.96 9.50 22.90
CA LYS A 395 2.93 8.03 22.67
C LYS A 395 3.34 7.65 21.24
N THR A 396 3.51 8.63 20.35
CA THR A 396 3.93 8.41 18.98
C THR A 396 5.25 7.66 18.93
N ARG A 397 5.29 6.56 18.17
CA ARG A 397 6.54 5.88 17.84
C ARG A 397 7.13 6.49 16.57
N VAL A 398 8.43 6.81 16.57
CA VAL A 398 9.12 7.30 15.38
C VAL A 398 9.92 6.18 14.74
N ILE A 399 9.90 6.09 13.41
CA ILE A 399 10.75 5.18 12.64
C ILE A 399 11.26 5.87 11.37
N ALA A 400 12.43 5.42 10.88
CA ALA A 400 12.88 5.66 9.52
C ALA A 400 12.80 4.32 8.75
N PRO A 401 11.94 4.20 7.71
CA PRO A 401 11.79 2.96 6.98
C PRO A 401 13.00 2.71 6.09
N LYS A 402 13.29 1.42 5.87
CA LYS A 402 14.30 0.97 4.90
C LYS A 402 13.58 0.51 3.65
N GLU A 403 14.21 0.60 2.50
CA GLU A 403 13.68 -0.02 1.29
C GLU A 403 13.41 -1.52 1.48
N ARG A 404 12.35 -1.98 0.83
CA ARG A 404 11.79 -3.34 0.90
C ARG A 404 11.34 -3.75 2.30
N LYS A 405 11.34 -2.83 3.26
CA LYS A 405 10.76 -3.08 4.58
C LYS A 405 9.25 -3.10 4.45
N ARG A 406 8.67 -4.23 4.86
CA ARG A 406 7.22 -4.39 5.03
C ARG A 406 6.83 -4.08 6.46
N ILE A 407 5.77 -3.30 6.63
CA ILE A 407 5.10 -2.99 7.88
C ILE A 407 3.63 -3.38 7.70
N TRP A 408 2.99 -3.77 8.78
CA TRP A 408 1.58 -4.13 8.75
C TRP A 408 0.79 -3.14 9.60
N LEU A 409 -0.32 -2.66 9.05
CA LEU A 409 -1.34 -1.93 9.78
C LEU A 409 -2.39 -2.90 10.28
#